data_AF-A0A960BNE4-F1
#
_entry.id   AF-A0A960BNE4-F1
#
_cell.length_a   1.000
_cell.length_b   1.000
_cell.length_c   1.000
_cell.angle_alpha   90.00
_cell.angle_beta   90.00
_cell.angle_gamma   90.00
#
_symmetry.space_group_name_H-M   'P 1'
#
loop_
_entity.id
_entity.type
_entity.pdbx_description
1 polymer ?
#
loop_
_entity_poly.entity_id
_entity_poly.type
_entity_poly.pdbx_seq_one_letter_code
_entity_poly.pdbx_strand_id
1 'polypeptide(L)'
;FCVHHEDFFPEGNERMGPKTGLEGRQLGQDFIIKDGYRMYHGRQVPGFPGHPHRGFETITLVRKGFVDHSDSAGATARYGNGDVQWMTAAKGLQHAEMFPLIQEDRPNTMELFQIWLNLPRKSKMLEPHFKMLWSEQIPKKTVQDEQGRNIYLEVIAGKLQGETAPAPAPNSWAADPEHDVAIWNIKLDAGARYLLPAAKAGTNRSIYFYEGDRMHLNEQELAHYH
;
A
#
# COMPACT_ATOMS: atom_id res chain seq x y z
N PHE A 1 -8.56 -5.44 6.41
CA PHE A 1 -7.27 -5.89 7.00
C PHE A 1 -6.15 -5.12 6.30
N CYS A 2 -5.09 -4.76 7.00
CA CYS A 2 -3.98 -3.99 6.45
C CYS A 2 -2.66 -4.59 6.93
N VAL A 3 -1.68 -4.71 6.03
CA VAL A 3 -0.30 -5.07 6.34
C VAL A 3 0.60 -3.95 5.84
N HIS A 4 1.60 -3.59 6.62
CA HIS A 4 2.68 -2.69 6.21
C HIS A 4 3.94 -3.52 6.06
N HIS A 5 4.57 -3.39 4.91
CA HIS A 5 5.87 -3.97 4.61
C HIS A 5 6.87 -2.82 4.56
N GLU A 6 7.92 -2.92 5.36
CA GLU A 6 9.07 -2.02 5.35
C GLU A 6 10.33 -2.87 5.38
N ASP A 7 11.19 -2.72 4.39
CA ASP A 7 12.40 -3.49 4.24
C ASP A 7 13.50 -2.61 3.63
N PHE A 8 14.66 -2.58 4.30
CA PHE A 8 15.84 -1.81 3.89
C PHE A 8 16.74 -2.68 3.03
N PHE A 9 16.27 -3.03 1.83
CA PHE A 9 17.05 -3.83 0.89
C PHE A 9 18.34 -3.10 0.47
N PRO A 10 19.45 -3.84 0.27
CA PRO A 10 20.71 -3.27 -0.19
C PRO A 10 20.66 -2.91 -1.69
N GLU A 11 21.82 -2.63 -2.28
CA GLU A 11 21.96 -2.57 -3.73
C GLU A 11 21.47 -3.87 -4.38
N GLY A 12 20.94 -3.73 -5.60
CA GLY A 12 20.54 -4.83 -6.46
C GLY A 12 21.71 -5.40 -7.25
N ASN A 13 21.50 -6.59 -7.81
CA ASN A 13 22.35 -7.22 -8.81
C ASN A 13 21.65 -7.31 -10.17
N GLU A 14 22.35 -7.84 -11.18
CA GLU A 14 21.86 -8.04 -12.56
C GLU A 14 20.55 -8.85 -12.67
N ARG A 15 20.15 -9.56 -11.61
CA ARG A 15 18.93 -10.39 -11.51
C ARG A 15 17.88 -9.77 -10.61
N MET A 16 18.01 -8.48 -10.30
CA MET A 16 17.11 -7.70 -9.46
C MET A 16 16.94 -8.26 -8.03
N GLY A 17 17.90 -9.08 -7.57
CA GLY A 17 17.97 -9.57 -6.19
C GLY A 17 19.01 -8.80 -5.39
N PRO A 18 19.14 -9.05 -4.07
CA PRO A 18 20.17 -8.42 -3.24
C PRO A 18 21.57 -8.67 -3.78
N LYS A 19 22.39 -7.62 -3.82
CA LYS A 19 23.82 -7.71 -4.16
C LYS A 19 24.61 -8.37 -3.02
N THR A 20 24.15 -8.20 -1.78
CA THR A 20 24.62 -9.00 -0.65
C THR A 20 24.14 -10.44 -0.81
N GLY A 21 24.92 -11.40 -0.29
CA GLY A 21 24.53 -12.80 -0.30
C GLY A 21 23.28 -13.10 0.53
N LEU A 22 22.72 -14.31 0.34
CA LEU A 22 21.51 -14.79 1.01
C LEU A 22 21.82 -15.86 2.07
N GLU A 23 23.05 -15.92 2.55
CA GLU A 23 23.53 -16.96 3.46
C GLU A 23 22.74 -16.96 4.78
N GLY A 24 22.38 -18.15 5.24
CA GLY A 24 21.64 -18.34 6.50
C GLY A 24 20.17 -17.91 6.47
N ARG A 25 19.61 -17.60 5.29
CA ARG A 25 18.17 -17.30 5.12
C ARG A 25 17.37 -18.55 4.74
N GLN A 26 16.13 -18.63 5.22
CA GLN A 26 15.17 -19.69 4.84
C GLN A 26 14.40 -19.28 3.57
N LEU A 27 15.07 -19.34 2.41
CA LEU A 27 14.49 -18.86 1.15
C LEU A 27 13.17 -19.58 0.78
N GLY A 28 12.18 -18.78 0.37
CA GLY A 28 10.81 -19.23 0.17
C GLY A 28 9.90 -19.11 1.40
N GLN A 29 10.45 -18.86 2.59
CA GLN A 29 9.71 -18.63 3.84
C GLN A 29 10.46 -17.66 4.79
N ASP A 30 11.15 -16.67 4.23
CA ASP A 30 12.00 -15.73 4.97
C ASP A 30 11.19 -14.51 5.46
N PHE A 31 10.55 -14.64 6.61
CA PHE A 31 9.75 -13.59 7.23
C PHE A 31 10.45 -12.87 8.39
N ILE A 32 11.68 -13.27 8.71
CA ILE A 32 12.46 -12.68 9.79
C ILE A 32 13.30 -11.54 9.21
N ILE A 33 13.25 -10.37 9.86
CA ILE A 33 14.13 -9.26 9.48
C ILE A 33 15.57 -9.67 9.82
N LYS A 34 16.38 -9.85 8.78
CA LYS A 34 17.82 -10.10 8.86
C LYS A 34 18.49 -9.06 7.95
N ASP A 35 19.57 -8.44 8.42
CA ASP A 35 20.30 -7.40 7.66
C ASP A 35 19.39 -6.26 7.16
N GLY A 36 18.31 -5.96 7.89
CA GLY A 36 17.35 -4.90 7.56
C GLY A 36 16.22 -5.30 6.60
N TYR A 37 16.16 -6.54 6.10
CA TYR A 37 15.13 -6.94 5.13
C TYR A 37 14.71 -8.43 5.21
N ARG A 38 13.56 -8.72 4.61
CA ARG A 38 12.97 -10.05 4.43
C ARG A 38 12.95 -10.45 2.95
N MET A 39 13.23 -11.71 2.62
CA MET A 39 13.00 -12.23 1.26
C MET A 39 11.55 -12.67 1.03
N TYR A 40 10.74 -12.80 2.09
CA TYR A 40 9.38 -13.35 2.06
C TYR A 40 9.36 -14.75 1.43
N HIS A 41 8.56 -14.94 0.38
CA HIS A 41 8.53 -16.17 -0.39
C HIS A 41 9.51 -16.16 -1.58
N GLY A 42 10.26 -15.07 -1.74
CA GLY A 42 11.29 -14.91 -2.76
C GLY A 42 12.48 -15.85 -2.56
N ARG A 43 13.08 -16.25 -3.69
CA ARG A 43 14.32 -17.06 -3.72
C ARG A 43 15.48 -16.35 -4.41
N GLN A 44 15.18 -15.35 -5.23
CA GLN A 44 16.16 -14.55 -5.98
C GLN A 44 15.79 -13.07 -5.86
N VAL A 45 14.56 -12.75 -6.28
CA VAL A 45 13.92 -11.46 -6.03
C VAL A 45 13.04 -11.61 -4.78
N PRO A 46 13.07 -10.66 -3.82
CA PRO A 46 12.16 -10.66 -2.68
C PRO A 46 10.69 -10.54 -3.12
N GLY A 47 9.76 -10.99 -2.28
CA GLY A 47 8.32 -10.78 -2.50
C GLY A 47 7.50 -12.06 -2.51
N PHE A 48 6.37 -12.02 -3.20
CA PHE A 48 5.31 -13.02 -3.16
C PHE A 48 5.14 -13.66 -4.56
N PRO A 49 5.68 -14.86 -4.81
CA PRO A 49 5.49 -15.57 -6.07
C PRO A 49 4.03 -16.03 -6.21
N GLY A 50 3.72 -16.76 -7.29
CA GLY A 50 2.35 -17.18 -7.64
C GLY A 50 1.54 -17.72 -6.46
N HIS A 51 0.48 -17.01 -6.08
CA HIS A 51 -0.46 -17.37 -5.01
C HIS A 51 -1.90 -16.95 -5.36
N PRO A 52 -2.93 -17.61 -4.78
CA PRO A 52 -4.32 -17.32 -5.12
C PRO A 52 -4.98 -16.32 -4.17
N HIS A 53 -5.91 -15.53 -4.71
CA HIS A 53 -6.90 -14.78 -3.95
C HIS A 53 -8.31 -15.02 -4.50
N ARG A 54 -9.33 -14.89 -3.64
CA ARG A 54 -10.74 -15.05 -4.01
C ARG A 54 -11.66 -14.30 -3.05
N GLY A 55 -12.65 -13.61 -3.60
CA GLY A 55 -13.78 -13.04 -2.87
C GLY A 55 -13.54 -11.68 -2.23
N PHE A 56 -12.39 -11.05 -2.46
CA PHE A 56 -12.04 -9.72 -1.94
C PHE A 56 -11.17 -8.95 -2.94
N GLU A 57 -10.78 -7.75 -2.56
CA GLU A 57 -9.90 -6.84 -3.29
C GLU A 57 -8.61 -6.62 -2.51
N THR A 58 -7.49 -6.50 -3.21
CA THR A 58 -6.23 -6.01 -2.65
C THR A 58 -5.95 -4.62 -3.18
N ILE A 59 -5.55 -3.73 -2.28
CA ILE A 59 -5.16 -2.37 -2.59
C ILE A 59 -3.72 -2.21 -2.08
N THR A 60 -2.77 -2.14 -3.00
CA THR A 60 -1.33 -2.07 -2.70
C THR A 60 -0.86 -0.64 -2.93
N LEU A 61 -0.54 0.08 -1.85
CA LEU A 61 -0.03 1.45 -1.87
C LEU A 61 1.48 1.40 -1.67
N VAL A 62 2.26 1.64 -2.73
CA VAL A 62 3.73 1.60 -2.65
C VAL A 62 4.25 2.98 -2.29
N ARG A 63 4.87 3.14 -1.12
CA ARG A 63 5.47 4.40 -0.66
C ARG A 63 6.89 4.59 -1.17
N LYS A 64 7.70 3.52 -1.13
CA LYS A 64 9.10 3.49 -1.57
C LYS A 64 9.38 2.19 -2.30
N GLY A 65 10.20 2.24 -3.34
CA GLY A 65 10.57 1.06 -4.12
C GLY A 65 9.55 0.71 -5.21
N PHE A 66 9.65 -0.51 -5.74
CA PHE A 66 8.86 -0.98 -6.88
C PHE A 66 8.33 -2.39 -6.68
N VAL A 67 7.12 -2.63 -7.17
CA VAL A 67 6.47 -3.94 -7.23
C VAL A 67 6.29 -4.34 -8.68
N ASP A 68 6.71 -5.56 -9.02
CA ASP A 68 6.36 -6.26 -10.25
C ASP A 68 5.16 -7.17 -9.99
N HIS A 69 4.03 -6.81 -10.59
CA HIS A 69 2.81 -7.60 -10.61
C HIS A 69 2.70 -8.41 -11.88
N SER A 70 2.21 -9.64 -11.75
CA SER A 70 1.68 -10.44 -12.86
C SER A 70 0.54 -11.32 -12.40
N ASP A 71 -0.47 -11.53 -13.23
CA ASP A 71 -1.59 -12.41 -12.88
C ASP A 71 -2.10 -13.33 -14.00
N SER A 72 -2.93 -14.29 -13.60
CA SER A 72 -3.52 -15.29 -14.49
C SER A 72 -4.58 -14.75 -15.46
N ALA A 73 -4.98 -13.48 -15.33
CA ALA A 73 -5.83 -12.78 -16.29
C ALA A 73 -4.99 -12.02 -17.34
N GLY A 74 -3.66 -12.04 -17.21
CA GLY A 74 -2.71 -11.45 -18.14
C GLY A 74 -2.31 -10.02 -17.82
N ALA A 75 -2.76 -9.44 -16.69
CA ALA A 75 -2.30 -8.12 -16.32
C ALA A 75 -0.87 -8.19 -15.76
N THR A 76 -0.04 -7.22 -16.15
CA THR A 76 1.32 -7.05 -15.66
C THR A 76 1.60 -5.57 -15.43
N ALA A 77 2.37 -5.25 -14.40
CA ALA A 77 2.77 -3.88 -14.11
C ALA A 77 4.02 -3.84 -13.24
N ARG A 78 4.95 -2.92 -13.54
CA ARG A 78 5.93 -2.43 -12.57
C ARG A 78 5.44 -1.07 -12.06
N TYR A 79 5.21 -0.93 -10.77
CA TYR A 79 4.65 0.30 -10.17
C TYR A 79 5.30 0.60 -8.82
N GLY A 80 5.33 1.86 -8.40
CA GLY A 80 6.06 2.22 -7.20
C GLY A 80 5.97 3.69 -6.80
N ASN A 81 6.68 4.05 -5.71
CA ASN A 81 6.93 5.42 -5.30
C ASN A 81 5.72 6.38 -5.34
N GLY A 82 4.58 5.93 -4.81
CA GLY A 82 3.33 6.67 -4.73
C GLY A 82 2.23 6.13 -5.63
N ASP A 83 2.51 5.14 -6.48
CA ASP A 83 1.49 4.41 -7.23
C ASP A 83 0.65 3.50 -6.33
N VAL A 84 -0.59 3.28 -6.75
CA VAL A 84 -1.50 2.35 -6.09
C VAL A 84 -2.05 1.34 -7.11
N GLN A 85 -1.92 0.06 -6.77
CA GLN A 85 -2.65 -1.00 -7.44
C GLN A 85 -3.96 -1.26 -6.70
N TRP A 86 -5.06 -1.39 -7.43
CA TRP A 86 -6.35 -1.84 -6.92
C TRP A 86 -6.82 -3.05 -7.72
N MET A 87 -6.66 -4.23 -7.14
CA MET A 87 -7.00 -5.51 -7.77
C MET A 87 -8.25 -6.11 -7.12
N THR A 88 -9.23 -6.47 -7.94
CA THR A 88 -10.42 -7.21 -7.53
C THR A 88 -10.21 -8.68 -7.86
N ALA A 89 -10.07 -9.56 -6.86
CA ALA A 89 -9.86 -10.99 -7.10
C ALA A 89 -11.17 -11.75 -7.42
N ALA A 90 -12.29 -11.31 -6.82
CA ALA A 90 -13.65 -11.83 -7.04
C ALA A 90 -13.71 -13.36 -7.16
N LYS A 91 -14.13 -13.94 -8.31
CA LYS A 91 -14.30 -15.39 -8.45
C LYS A 91 -13.01 -16.20 -8.28
N GLY A 92 -11.85 -15.54 -8.39
CA GLY A 92 -10.53 -16.12 -8.15
C GLY A 92 -9.50 -15.62 -9.16
N LEU A 93 -8.27 -15.39 -8.69
CA LEU A 93 -7.12 -15.02 -9.49
C LEU A 93 -5.84 -15.62 -8.86
N GLN A 94 -4.90 -16.09 -9.69
CA GLN A 94 -3.53 -16.33 -9.25
C GLN A 94 -2.66 -15.15 -9.67
N HIS A 95 -1.81 -14.67 -8.77
CA HIS A 95 -0.93 -13.53 -9.06
C HIS A 95 0.40 -13.63 -8.31
N ALA A 96 1.35 -12.81 -8.72
CA ALA A 96 2.64 -12.63 -8.06
C ALA A 96 2.94 -11.14 -7.91
N GLU A 97 3.52 -10.77 -6.77
CA GLU A 97 3.96 -9.42 -6.42
C GLU A 97 5.43 -9.50 -5.95
N MET A 98 6.36 -9.28 -6.87
CA MET A 98 7.81 -9.35 -6.63
C MET A 98 8.40 -7.95 -6.41
N PHE A 99 9.46 -7.82 -5.63
CA PHE A 99 10.09 -6.55 -5.29
C PHE A 99 11.45 -6.41 -5.98
N PRO A 100 11.50 -5.99 -7.26
CA PRO A 100 12.75 -5.91 -8.00
C PRO A 100 13.70 -4.86 -7.40
N LEU A 101 14.93 -5.28 -7.08
CA LEU A 101 15.99 -4.39 -6.63
C LEU A 101 16.73 -3.84 -7.85
N ILE A 102 16.26 -2.71 -8.37
CA ILE A 102 16.73 -2.14 -9.65
C ILE A 102 17.89 -1.15 -9.50
N GLN A 103 18.20 -0.71 -8.29
CA GLN A 103 19.29 0.22 -8.03
C GLN A 103 20.56 -0.57 -7.69
N GLU A 104 21.58 -0.55 -8.54
CA GLU A 104 22.83 -1.33 -8.35
C GLU A 104 23.93 -0.57 -7.59
N ASP A 105 23.75 0.74 -7.44
CA ASP A 105 24.70 1.71 -6.88
C ASP A 105 24.23 2.31 -5.54
N ARG A 106 23.01 2.00 -5.10
CA ARG A 106 22.42 2.46 -3.83
C ARG A 106 21.34 1.51 -3.31
N PRO A 107 20.96 1.60 -2.02
CA PRO A 107 19.91 0.78 -1.42
C PRO A 107 18.54 0.87 -2.13
N ASN A 108 17.76 -0.21 -2.04
CA ASN A 108 16.44 -0.37 -2.66
C ASN A 108 15.33 -0.44 -1.61
N THR A 109 15.27 0.53 -0.68
CA THR A 109 14.24 0.55 0.37
C THR A 109 12.84 0.34 -0.21
N MET A 110 12.15 -0.66 0.32
CA MET A 110 10.79 -1.00 -0.02
C MET A 110 9.89 -0.62 1.16
N GLU A 111 8.84 0.12 0.86
CA GLU A 111 7.81 0.43 1.83
C GLU A 111 6.45 0.43 1.14
N LEU A 112 5.52 -0.43 1.58
CA LEU A 112 4.18 -0.49 1.02
C LEU A 112 3.13 -0.89 2.06
N PHE A 113 1.88 -0.50 1.81
CA PHE A 113 0.72 -0.98 2.53
C PHE A 113 -0.10 -1.87 1.61
N GLN A 114 -0.50 -3.05 2.08
CA GLN A 114 -1.47 -3.90 1.40
C GLN A 114 -2.75 -3.98 2.22
N ILE A 115 -3.84 -3.45 1.65
CA ILE A 115 -5.16 -3.42 2.28
C ILE A 115 -6.05 -4.43 1.59
N TRP A 116 -6.66 -5.31 2.37
CA TRP A 116 -7.68 -6.24 1.88
C TRP A 116 -9.07 -5.70 2.20
N LEU A 117 -9.83 -5.41 1.14
CA LEU A 117 -11.20 -4.91 1.21
C LEU A 117 -12.17 -6.01 0.75
N ASN A 118 -13.11 -6.36 1.63
CA ASN A 118 -14.03 -7.45 1.37
C ASN A 118 -15.07 -7.05 0.31
N LEU A 119 -15.34 -7.91 -0.68
CA LEU A 119 -16.41 -7.64 -1.65
C LEU A 119 -17.79 -7.97 -1.07
N PRO A 120 -18.86 -7.24 -1.47
CA PRO A 120 -20.22 -7.62 -1.13
C PRO A 120 -20.55 -8.99 -1.74
N ARG A 121 -21.45 -9.76 -1.09
CA ARG A 121 -21.81 -11.13 -1.52
C ARG A 121 -22.13 -11.24 -3.01
N LYS A 122 -22.87 -10.27 -3.56
CA LYS A 122 -23.27 -10.21 -4.98
C LYS A 122 -22.09 -10.07 -5.96
N SER A 123 -20.96 -9.51 -5.50
CA SER A 123 -19.78 -9.24 -6.33
C SER A 123 -18.69 -10.30 -6.22
N LYS A 124 -18.76 -11.21 -5.24
CA LYS A 124 -17.69 -12.19 -4.95
C LYS A 124 -17.42 -13.19 -6.07
N MET A 125 -18.33 -13.35 -7.03
CA MET A 125 -18.22 -14.31 -8.13
C MET A 125 -18.13 -13.64 -9.50
N LEU A 126 -17.89 -12.33 -9.54
CA LEU A 126 -17.63 -11.61 -10.79
C LEU A 126 -16.23 -11.89 -11.33
N GLU A 127 -15.97 -11.43 -12.55
CA GLU A 127 -14.64 -11.49 -13.15
C GLU A 127 -13.63 -10.68 -12.33
N PRO A 128 -12.37 -11.13 -12.22
CA PRO A 128 -11.30 -10.33 -11.66
C PRO A 128 -11.10 -9.04 -12.45
N HIS A 129 -10.57 -8.02 -11.78
CA HIS A 129 -10.28 -6.74 -12.41
C HIS A 129 -8.96 -6.17 -11.87
N PHE A 130 -8.16 -5.59 -12.76
CA PHE A 130 -6.90 -4.94 -12.42
C PHE A 130 -7.00 -3.45 -12.74
N LYS A 131 -6.64 -2.59 -11.78
CA LYS A 131 -6.63 -1.14 -11.97
C LYS A 131 -5.39 -0.53 -11.36
N MET A 132 -4.69 0.28 -12.15
CA MET A 132 -3.64 1.18 -11.65
C MET A 132 -4.23 2.56 -11.37
N LEU A 133 -3.83 3.11 -10.24
CA LEU A 133 -3.95 4.53 -9.92
C LEU A 133 -2.53 5.08 -9.85
N TRP A 134 -2.09 5.70 -10.94
CA TRP A 134 -0.76 6.28 -11.03
C TRP A 134 -0.64 7.49 -10.10
N SER A 135 0.52 7.69 -9.50
CA SER A 135 0.71 8.72 -8.47
C SER A 135 0.36 10.13 -8.94
N GLU A 136 0.50 10.42 -10.24
CA GLU A 136 0.14 11.70 -10.87
C GLU A 136 -1.37 11.91 -10.98
N GLN A 137 -2.15 10.82 -10.93
CA GLN A 137 -3.61 10.85 -11.00
C GLN A 137 -4.27 10.88 -9.62
N ILE A 138 -3.51 10.55 -8.58
CA ILE A 138 -4.00 10.59 -7.19
C ILE A 138 -4.00 12.05 -6.72
N PRO A 139 -5.15 12.60 -6.30
CA PRO A 139 -5.22 13.98 -5.81
C PRO A 139 -4.32 14.18 -4.60
N LYS A 140 -3.50 15.23 -4.69
CA LYS A 140 -2.56 15.65 -3.65
C LYS A 140 -2.78 17.12 -3.35
N LYS A 141 -2.87 17.48 -2.07
CA LYS A 141 -3.18 18.84 -1.64
C LYS A 141 -2.43 19.19 -0.36
N THR A 142 -1.82 20.36 -0.34
CA THR A 142 -1.30 20.95 0.90
C THR A 142 -2.30 21.97 1.41
N VAL A 143 -2.74 21.78 2.66
CA VAL A 143 -3.50 22.77 3.43
C VAL A 143 -2.63 23.26 4.59
N GLN A 144 -3.05 24.34 5.25
CA GLN A 144 -2.37 24.84 6.44
C GLN A 144 -3.30 24.78 7.64
N ASP A 145 -2.71 24.55 8.81
CA ASP A 145 -3.43 24.74 10.07
C ASP A 145 -3.53 26.23 10.45
N GLU A 146 -4.17 26.52 11.57
CA GLU A 146 -4.35 27.89 12.08
C GLU A 146 -3.02 28.64 12.34
N GLN A 147 -1.91 27.92 12.47
CA GLN A 147 -0.58 28.46 12.72
C GLN A 147 0.27 28.54 11.44
N GLY A 148 -0.33 28.26 10.28
CA GLY A 148 0.35 28.32 8.98
C GLY A 148 1.27 27.13 8.70
N ARG A 149 1.18 26.04 9.48
CA ARG A 149 2.02 24.84 9.28
C ARG A 149 1.38 23.93 8.25
N ASN A 150 2.19 23.30 7.41
CA ASN A 150 1.67 22.53 6.29
C ASN A 150 1.14 21.17 6.72
N ILE A 151 0.06 20.77 6.07
CA ILE A 151 -0.55 19.45 6.15
C ILE A 151 -0.73 18.98 4.71
N TYR A 152 0.05 17.99 4.32
CA TYR A 152 -0.02 17.37 3.02
C TYR A 152 -0.98 16.19 3.03
N LEU A 153 -1.90 16.17 2.07
CA LEU A 153 -2.99 15.22 1.93
C LEU A 153 -2.86 14.51 0.59
N GLU A 154 -3.04 13.19 0.60
CA GLU A 154 -3.10 12.35 -0.60
C GLU A 154 -4.34 11.46 -0.49
N VAL A 155 -5.20 11.50 -1.50
CA VAL A 155 -6.57 10.93 -1.44
C VAL A 155 -6.69 9.71 -2.37
N ILE A 156 -6.42 8.52 -1.83
CA ILE A 156 -6.42 7.25 -2.58
C ILE A 156 -7.83 6.69 -2.77
N ALA A 157 -8.70 6.83 -1.75
CA ALA A 157 -10.11 6.49 -1.83
C ALA A 157 -10.96 7.49 -1.03
N GLY A 158 -12.20 7.70 -1.46
CA GLY A 158 -13.14 8.62 -0.83
C GLY A 158 -12.87 10.09 -1.18
N LYS A 159 -13.19 11.00 -0.25
CA LYS A 159 -13.10 12.44 -0.45
C LYS A 159 -12.48 13.12 0.77
N LEU A 160 -11.58 14.07 0.57
CA LEU A 160 -10.96 14.85 1.65
C LEU A 160 -10.64 16.27 1.18
N GLN A 161 -11.00 17.29 1.98
CA GLN A 161 -10.68 18.70 1.69
C GLN A 161 -11.07 19.18 0.28
N GLY A 162 -12.23 18.72 -0.20
CA GLY A 162 -12.74 19.04 -1.54
C GLY A 162 -12.21 18.13 -2.66
N GLU A 163 -11.11 17.43 -2.43
CA GLU A 163 -10.53 16.50 -3.40
C GLU A 163 -11.26 15.15 -3.39
N THR A 164 -11.52 14.60 -4.57
CA THR A 164 -12.19 13.31 -4.75
C THR A 164 -11.23 12.33 -5.40
N ALA A 165 -11.02 11.17 -4.78
CA ALA A 165 -10.18 10.12 -5.34
C ALA A 165 -10.69 9.66 -6.72
N PRO A 166 -9.81 9.08 -7.57
CA PRO A 166 -10.25 8.36 -8.75
C PRO A 166 -11.27 7.27 -8.37
N ALA A 167 -12.19 6.97 -9.28
CA ALA A 167 -13.15 5.90 -9.04
C ALA A 167 -12.42 4.58 -8.70
N PRO A 168 -12.93 3.73 -7.80
CA PRO A 168 -12.33 2.43 -7.50
C PRO A 168 -12.50 1.45 -8.68
N ALA A 169 -12.13 0.18 -8.49
CA ALA A 169 -12.43 -0.88 -9.43
C ALA A 169 -13.96 -1.10 -9.58
N PRO A 170 -14.46 -1.57 -10.74
CA PRO A 170 -15.87 -1.88 -10.92
C PRO A 170 -16.39 -2.86 -9.86
N ASN A 171 -17.58 -2.62 -9.33
CA ASN A 171 -18.24 -3.45 -8.30
C ASN A 171 -17.50 -3.57 -6.96
N SER A 172 -16.47 -2.74 -6.74
CA SER A 172 -15.77 -2.60 -5.47
C SER A 172 -16.74 -2.22 -4.35
N TRP A 173 -16.43 -2.63 -3.11
CA TRP A 173 -17.15 -2.12 -1.95
C TRP A 173 -17.02 -0.59 -1.84
N ALA A 174 -15.90 -0.02 -2.27
CA ALA A 174 -15.66 1.43 -2.25
C ALA A 174 -16.43 2.22 -3.33
N ALA A 175 -17.07 1.54 -4.30
CA ALA A 175 -17.78 2.21 -5.39
C ALA A 175 -19.12 2.80 -4.95
N ASP A 176 -19.68 2.32 -3.83
CA ASP A 176 -20.92 2.83 -3.27
C ASP A 176 -20.60 3.91 -2.22
N PRO A 177 -21.02 5.18 -2.42
CA PRO A 177 -20.78 6.25 -1.46
C PRO A 177 -21.47 6.03 -0.11
N GLU A 178 -22.44 5.12 -0.03
CA GLU A 178 -23.07 4.74 1.24
C GLU A 178 -22.20 3.86 2.12
N HIS A 179 -21.15 3.24 1.57
CA HIS A 179 -20.25 2.38 2.32
C HIS A 179 -19.09 3.10 3.04
N ASP A 180 -18.99 4.43 2.90
CA ASP A 180 -18.05 5.30 3.64
C ASP A 180 -16.57 4.85 3.61
N VAL A 181 -16.10 4.38 2.45
CA VAL A 181 -14.72 3.92 2.29
C VAL A 181 -13.79 5.10 1.99
N ALA A 182 -12.76 5.24 2.83
CA ALA A 182 -11.72 6.24 2.69
C ALA A 182 -10.34 5.62 2.92
N ILE A 183 -9.38 6.00 2.07
CA ILE A 183 -7.97 5.65 2.23
C ILE A 183 -7.20 6.94 1.92
N TRP A 184 -6.55 7.48 2.94
CA TRP A 184 -5.80 8.72 2.86
C TRP A 184 -4.40 8.52 3.39
N ASN A 185 -3.44 9.20 2.79
CA ASN A 185 -2.13 9.39 3.35
C ASN A 185 -2.00 10.87 3.74
N ILE A 186 -1.56 11.12 4.98
CA ILE A 186 -1.56 12.45 5.59
C ILE A 186 -0.19 12.65 6.22
N LYS A 187 0.51 13.72 5.81
CA LYS A 187 1.77 14.14 6.38
C LYS A 187 1.59 15.51 7.02
N LEU A 188 2.07 15.64 8.25
CA LEU A 188 1.98 16.86 9.04
C LEU A 188 3.39 17.42 9.24
N ASP A 189 3.58 18.73 9.04
CA ASP A 189 4.76 19.41 9.56
C ASP A 189 4.80 19.29 11.10
N ALA A 190 6.00 19.41 11.68
CA ALA A 190 6.17 19.30 13.12
C ALA A 190 5.26 20.29 13.87
N GLY A 191 4.46 19.73 14.80
CA GLY A 191 3.50 20.48 15.61
C GLY A 191 2.17 20.80 14.93
N ALA A 192 2.04 20.57 13.62
CA ALA A 192 0.78 20.83 12.89
C ALA A 192 -0.37 20.01 13.47
N ARG A 193 -1.58 20.56 13.39
CA ARG A 193 -2.81 19.91 13.89
C ARG A 193 -3.83 19.76 12.79
N TYR A 194 -4.38 18.57 12.65
CA TYR A 194 -5.41 18.29 11.67
C TYR A 194 -6.62 17.62 12.32
N LEU A 195 -7.80 18.24 12.15
CA LEU A 195 -9.06 17.63 12.53
C LEU A 195 -9.56 16.76 11.38
N LEU A 196 -9.54 15.45 11.57
CA LEU A 196 -10.13 14.51 10.62
C LEU A 196 -11.65 14.70 10.56
N PRO A 197 -12.27 14.62 9.37
CA PRO A 197 -13.72 14.70 9.24
C PRO A 197 -14.40 13.57 10.02
N ALA A 198 -15.63 13.83 10.47
CA ALA A 198 -16.47 12.80 11.06
C ALA A 198 -16.78 11.71 10.03
N ALA A 199 -16.65 10.45 10.42
CA ALA A 199 -17.08 9.31 9.62
C ALA A 199 -18.58 9.06 9.81
N LYS A 200 -19.22 8.34 8.87
CA LYS A 200 -20.59 7.87 9.04
C LYS A 200 -20.69 6.95 10.27
N ALA A 201 -21.86 6.91 10.89
CA ALA A 201 -22.10 6.04 12.03
C ALA A 201 -21.89 4.57 11.63
N GLY A 202 -21.10 3.83 12.41
CA GLY A 202 -20.75 2.43 12.14
C GLY A 202 -19.48 2.23 11.30
N THR A 203 -18.85 3.30 10.79
CA THR A 203 -17.58 3.21 10.08
C THR A 203 -16.43 2.89 11.03
N ASN A 204 -15.67 1.84 10.69
CA ASN A 204 -14.44 1.49 11.39
C ASN A 204 -13.29 2.39 10.91
N ARG A 205 -12.47 2.87 11.83
CA ARG A 205 -11.32 3.73 11.54
C ARG A 205 -10.05 3.09 12.09
N SER A 206 -8.99 3.15 11.30
CA SER A 206 -7.65 2.75 11.72
C SER A 206 -6.66 3.81 11.25
N ILE A 207 -5.70 4.15 12.08
CA ILE A 207 -4.63 5.10 11.78
C ILE A 207 -3.32 4.37 12.00
N TYR A 208 -2.43 4.47 11.01
CA TYR A 208 -1.11 3.87 11.03
C TYR A 208 -0.09 5.00 11.06
N PHE A 209 0.60 5.18 12.19
CA PHE A 209 1.69 6.14 12.30
C PHE A 209 2.97 5.44 11.87
N TYR A 210 3.40 5.64 10.63
CA TYR A 210 4.44 4.81 10.00
C TYR A 210 5.73 5.57 9.66
N GLU A 211 5.72 6.90 9.73
CA GLU A 211 6.91 7.72 9.51
C GLU A 211 6.86 8.96 10.41
N GLY A 212 7.95 9.20 11.15
CA GLY A 212 8.15 10.35 12.02
C GLY A 212 8.52 9.96 13.45
N ASP A 213 8.78 10.97 14.29
CA ASP A 213 9.23 10.73 15.66
C ASP A 213 8.08 10.39 16.62
N ARG A 214 7.04 11.24 16.65
CA ARG A 214 5.89 11.11 17.55
C ARG A 214 4.62 11.66 16.92
N MET A 215 3.49 11.01 17.19
CA MET A 215 2.16 11.46 16.76
C MET A 215 1.15 11.31 17.90
N HIS A 216 0.30 12.31 18.10
CA HIS A 216 -0.80 12.24 19.06
C HIS A 216 -2.14 12.25 18.32
N LEU A 217 -3.01 11.31 18.67
CA LEU A 217 -4.42 11.32 18.31
C LEU A 217 -5.23 11.73 19.53
N ASN A 218 -5.74 12.97 19.51
CA ASN A 218 -6.30 13.63 20.70
C ASN A 218 -5.27 13.65 21.83
N GLU A 219 -5.57 13.02 22.97
CA GLU A 219 -4.70 12.96 24.15
C GLU A 219 -3.80 11.70 24.17
N GLN A 220 -3.93 10.80 23.19
CA GLN A 220 -3.21 9.54 23.15
C GLN A 220 -2.04 9.62 22.16
N GLU A 221 -0.84 9.25 22.61
CA GLU A 221 0.30 9.01 21.73
C GLU A 221 0.07 7.73 20.92
N LEU A 222 0.22 7.82 19.59
CA LEU A 222 0.15 6.68 18.70
C LEU A 222 1.50 5.97 18.70
N ALA A 223 1.48 4.65 18.92
CA ALA A 223 2.66 3.83 18.71
C ALA A 223 3.11 3.93 17.25
N HIS A 224 4.42 4.00 17.03
CA HIS A 224 4.99 3.80 15.70
C HIS A 224 4.57 2.41 15.21
N TYR A 225 4.12 2.32 13.97
CA TYR A 225 3.67 1.09 13.37
C TYR A 225 4.89 0.33 12.84
N HIS A 226 5.61 -0.35 13.74
CA HIS A 226 6.51 -1.51 13.53
C HIS A 226 7.11 -1.96 14.87
#